data_AF-A0AAW1HVM1-F1
#
_entry.id   AF-A0AAW1HVM1-F1
#
_cell.length_a   1.000
_cell.length_b   1.000
_cell.length_c   1.000
_cell.angle_alpha   90.00
_cell.angle_beta   90.00
_cell.angle_gamma   90.00
#
_symmetry.space_group_name_H-M   'P 1'
#
loop_
_entity.id
_entity.type
_entity.pdbx_description
1 polymer ?
#
loop_
_entity_poly.entity_id
_entity_poly.type
_entity_poly.pdbx_seq_one_letter_code
_entity_poly.pdbx_strand_id
1 'polypeptide(L)'
;MNVKTKGQLGCGCEECLRESKEDSLRHSLSRVNEYKALASPSLIALSSGDPILTAFQLSWELRNLAFAEPECKSEYLELRKQCQQFAVDLLHQSRTSEELAIILNHDPDKPSYEVGEQMTLARLELAITYKQKKFVAHPNIQQLLAALWYEGVPGFRRKSSIRKFFIISKVGLLFPLYCLVYMVAPETYLGKIVRKPFMKFLIHAFSYIFFIIILMLDSQRADEQFTEFFLSDDVQKDHGRAKEQRGNPPTILEYIIFFYVIGFICEGIREIYKEGIRSYLMNLWSFIDCTRNILYCLVFALRVIAYIEQKKEIANDPSKAFIPREEWEAFDPQLVAEGLFAAANIFSALKLVHLFSINPYLGPLQISLGRMVIDIVKFFFIYMLVLFAFACGLNQLLWYFSDLERKRCYHLNGEAADWKNERDACIKWRGFANVFETSQSLFWASFGLVNLENFELTGIKSYTRFWGLLMFGSYSVINIIVLLNLLIAMMSNTYAIIDDHSDTEWKFARTKLWMRYFEEAATLPPPFNIIPTPKMFLKTFGLREKDKLRKISAERRNMEEKERDYRYSSVVRALV
;
A
#
# COMPACT_ATOMS: atom_id res chain seq x y z
N MET A 1 -17.91 -35.58 3.06
CA MET A 1 -18.63 -34.92 1.95
C MET A 1 -18.49 -35.75 0.68
N ASN A 2 -19.54 -36.45 0.25
CA ASN A 2 -19.61 -37.15 -1.05
C ASN A 2 -20.91 -36.80 -1.79
N VAL A 3 -21.40 -35.56 -1.61
CA VAL A 3 -22.21 -34.94 -2.65
C VAL A 3 -21.19 -34.54 -3.70
N LYS A 4 -21.09 -35.33 -4.78
CA LYS A 4 -20.18 -35.05 -5.90
C LYS A 4 -20.31 -33.56 -6.24
N THR A 5 -19.20 -32.84 -6.19
CA THR A 5 -19.05 -31.48 -6.71
C THR A 5 -19.25 -31.51 -8.23
N LYS A 6 -20.51 -31.73 -8.66
CA LYS A 6 -20.94 -31.52 -10.04
C LYS A 6 -20.88 -30.01 -10.26
N GLY A 7 -20.05 -29.58 -11.20
CA GLY A 7 -20.04 -28.20 -11.68
C GLY A 7 -19.15 -27.24 -10.90
N GLN A 8 -17.84 -27.53 -10.79
CA GLN A 8 -16.89 -26.42 -10.65
C GLN A 8 -17.12 -25.43 -11.79
N LEU A 9 -17.11 -24.14 -11.45
CA LEU A 9 -17.36 -23.09 -12.41
C LEU A 9 -16.28 -23.10 -13.50
N GLY A 10 -16.68 -23.33 -14.75
CA GLY A 10 -15.76 -23.59 -15.88
C GLY A 10 -15.57 -25.06 -16.24
N CYS A 11 -16.32 -25.99 -15.62
CA CYS A 11 -16.33 -27.39 -16.03
C CYS A 11 -16.91 -27.54 -17.45
N GLY A 12 -16.04 -27.86 -18.42
CA GLY A 12 -16.42 -28.14 -19.81
C GLY A 12 -16.87 -29.58 -20.05
N CYS A 13 -17.49 -30.22 -19.06
CA CYS A 13 -17.94 -31.61 -19.20
C CYS A 13 -19.10 -31.73 -20.20
N GLU A 14 -19.19 -32.84 -20.94
CA GLU A 14 -20.27 -33.03 -21.94
C GLU A 14 -21.66 -32.95 -21.30
N GLU A 15 -21.83 -33.46 -20.09
CA GLU A 15 -23.08 -33.38 -19.32
C GLU A 15 -23.44 -31.91 -19.01
N CYS A 16 -22.47 -31.13 -18.53
CA CYS A 16 -22.60 -29.71 -18.20
C CYS A 16 -22.98 -28.87 -19.43
N LEU A 17 -22.32 -29.15 -20.56
CA LEU A 17 -22.57 -28.46 -21.83
C LEU A 17 -23.93 -28.84 -22.42
N ARG A 18 -24.34 -30.11 -22.28
CA ARG A 18 -25.66 -30.56 -22.74
C ARG A 18 -26.77 -29.93 -21.89
N GLU A 19 -26.70 -30.01 -20.57
CA GLU A 19 -27.68 -29.41 -19.67
C GLU A 19 -27.80 -27.89 -19.87
N SER A 20 -26.67 -27.20 -20.03
CA SER A 20 -26.67 -25.77 -20.32
C SER A 20 -27.25 -25.39 -21.68
N LYS A 21 -27.14 -26.27 -22.70
CA LYS A 21 -27.72 -26.05 -24.04
C LYS A 21 -29.20 -26.38 -24.09
N GLU A 22 -29.64 -27.40 -23.36
CA GLU A 22 -31.05 -27.80 -23.28
C GLU A 22 -31.86 -26.79 -22.47
N ASP A 23 -31.40 -26.43 -21.26
CA ASP A 23 -32.08 -25.45 -20.40
C ASP A 23 -31.08 -24.74 -19.46
N SER A 24 -30.60 -23.59 -19.90
CA SER A 24 -29.64 -22.77 -19.15
C SER A 24 -30.20 -22.27 -17.81
N LEU A 25 -31.49 -21.95 -17.76
CA LEU A 25 -32.13 -21.41 -16.55
C LEU A 25 -32.24 -22.49 -15.49
N ARG A 26 -32.73 -23.68 -15.87
CA ARG A 26 -32.85 -24.81 -14.94
C ARG A 26 -31.49 -25.27 -14.42
N HIS A 27 -30.47 -25.31 -15.28
CA HIS A 27 -29.12 -25.64 -14.87
C HIS A 27 -28.55 -24.60 -13.86
N SER A 28 -28.76 -23.30 -14.09
CA SER A 28 -28.38 -22.24 -13.16
C SER A 28 -29.13 -22.34 -11.82
N LEU A 29 -30.45 -22.53 -11.85
CA LEU A 29 -31.28 -22.65 -10.64
C LEU A 29 -30.97 -23.92 -9.85
N SER A 30 -30.68 -25.04 -10.51
CA SER A 30 -30.28 -26.28 -9.85
C SER A 30 -29.00 -26.06 -9.03
N ARG A 31 -28.00 -25.41 -9.63
CA ARG A 31 -26.74 -25.07 -8.96
C ARG A 31 -26.96 -24.18 -7.73
N VAL A 32 -27.76 -23.13 -7.85
CA VAL A 32 -28.07 -22.26 -6.71
C VAL A 32 -28.74 -23.07 -5.59
N ASN A 33 -29.70 -23.92 -5.92
CA ASN A 33 -30.40 -24.76 -4.93
C ASN A 33 -29.47 -25.77 -4.25
N GLU A 34 -28.52 -26.36 -4.97
CA GLU A 34 -27.48 -27.23 -4.40
C GLU A 34 -26.61 -26.46 -3.40
N TYR A 35 -26.12 -25.28 -3.79
CA TYR A 35 -25.33 -24.42 -2.90
C TYR A 35 -26.15 -23.93 -1.69
N LYS A 36 -27.45 -23.69 -1.85
CA LYS A 36 -28.36 -23.35 -0.76
C LYS A 36 -28.50 -24.48 0.25
N ALA A 37 -28.56 -25.74 -0.21
CA ALA A 37 -28.56 -26.90 0.66
C ALA A 37 -27.22 -27.06 1.39
N LEU A 38 -26.10 -26.94 0.68
CA LEU A 38 -24.74 -27.06 1.24
C LEU A 38 -24.41 -25.94 2.23
N ALA A 39 -24.93 -24.73 2.01
CA ALA A 39 -24.74 -23.57 2.88
C ALA A 39 -25.53 -23.65 4.20
N SER A 40 -26.42 -24.63 4.35
CA SER A 40 -27.28 -24.74 5.54
C SER A 40 -26.46 -25.07 6.81
N PRO A 41 -26.61 -24.29 7.90
CA PRO A 41 -25.87 -24.49 9.15
C PRO A 41 -25.99 -25.90 9.72
N SER A 42 -27.20 -26.46 9.72
CA SER A 42 -27.48 -27.80 10.25
C SER A 42 -26.74 -28.89 9.47
N LEU A 43 -26.68 -28.78 8.14
CA LEU A 43 -25.96 -29.75 7.32
C LEU A 43 -24.44 -29.64 7.54
N ILE A 44 -23.91 -28.43 7.61
CA ILE A 44 -22.48 -28.21 7.87
C ILE A 44 -22.11 -28.79 9.24
N ALA A 45 -22.89 -28.49 10.28
CA ALA A 45 -22.68 -28.97 11.65
C ALA A 45 -22.62 -30.51 11.76
N LEU A 46 -23.50 -31.23 11.05
CA LEU A 46 -23.61 -32.68 11.18
C LEU A 46 -22.71 -33.47 10.22
N SER A 47 -22.37 -32.92 9.05
CA SER A 47 -21.71 -33.67 7.98
C SER A 47 -20.23 -33.37 7.79
N SER A 48 -19.73 -32.25 8.35
CA SER A 48 -18.34 -31.83 8.19
C SER A 48 -17.48 -32.23 9.38
N GLY A 49 -16.25 -32.67 9.12
CA GLY A 49 -15.25 -32.92 10.17
C GLY A 49 -14.68 -31.63 10.78
N ASP A 50 -14.59 -30.58 9.96
CA ASP A 50 -14.18 -29.22 10.34
C ASP A 50 -15.22 -28.22 9.80
N PRO A 51 -16.24 -27.84 10.60
CA PRO A 51 -17.32 -26.95 10.18
C PRO A 51 -16.84 -25.53 9.91
N ILE A 52 -15.77 -25.07 10.59
CA ILE A 52 -15.23 -23.72 10.42
C ILE A 52 -14.54 -23.61 9.06
N LEU A 53 -13.67 -24.56 8.72
CA LEU A 53 -12.98 -24.57 7.43
C LEU A 53 -13.96 -24.72 6.27
N THR A 54 -14.93 -25.62 6.42
CA THR A 54 -15.96 -25.87 5.41
C THR A 54 -16.76 -24.60 5.14
N ALA A 55 -17.17 -23.87 6.19
CA ALA A 55 -17.84 -22.59 6.05
C ALA A 55 -16.96 -21.53 5.36
N PHE A 56 -15.65 -21.49 5.65
CA PHE A 56 -14.72 -20.56 5.01
C PHE A 56 -14.58 -20.83 3.51
N GLN A 57 -14.34 -22.09 3.14
CA GLN A 57 -14.20 -22.52 1.75
C GLN A 57 -15.48 -22.26 0.95
N LEU A 58 -16.63 -22.69 1.48
CA LEU A 58 -17.91 -22.53 0.80
C LEU A 58 -18.28 -21.04 0.63
N SER A 59 -18.02 -20.20 1.63
CA SER A 59 -18.23 -18.75 1.51
C SER A 59 -17.32 -18.08 0.46
N TRP A 60 -16.15 -18.66 0.19
CA TRP A 60 -15.22 -18.17 -0.84
C TRP A 60 -15.64 -18.62 -2.23
N GLU A 61 -16.08 -19.86 -2.38
CA GLU A 61 -16.66 -20.37 -3.61
C GLU A 61 -17.89 -19.57 -4.02
N LEU A 62 -18.83 -19.34 -3.09
CA LEU A 62 -20.02 -18.51 -3.31
C LEU A 62 -19.68 -17.09 -3.74
N ARG A 63 -18.59 -16.52 -3.21
CA ARG A 63 -18.10 -15.21 -3.66
C ARG A 63 -17.66 -15.26 -5.13
N ASN A 64 -16.91 -16.28 -5.52
CA ASN A 64 -16.39 -16.40 -6.88
C ASN A 64 -17.55 -16.66 -7.87
N LEU A 65 -18.53 -17.48 -7.48
CA LEU A 65 -19.78 -17.69 -8.20
C LEU A 65 -20.54 -16.38 -8.42
N ALA A 66 -20.67 -15.55 -7.40
CA ALA A 66 -21.34 -14.25 -7.50
C ALA A 66 -20.66 -13.26 -8.47
N PHE A 67 -19.37 -13.46 -8.79
CA PHE A 67 -18.68 -12.67 -9.81
C PHE A 67 -18.80 -13.28 -11.21
N ALA A 68 -18.94 -14.60 -11.30
CA ALA A 68 -19.05 -15.30 -12.56
C ALA A 68 -20.48 -15.29 -13.14
N GLU A 69 -21.50 -15.36 -12.26
CA GLU A 69 -22.92 -15.31 -12.60
C GLU A 69 -23.52 -14.02 -12.01
N PRO A 70 -23.42 -12.88 -12.73
CA PRO A 70 -23.93 -11.61 -12.24
C PRO A 70 -25.45 -11.60 -12.03
N GLU A 71 -26.19 -12.47 -12.72
CA GLU A 71 -27.65 -12.58 -12.67
C GLU A 71 -28.15 -13.06 -11.29
N CYS A 72 -27.50 -14.07 -10.71
CA CYS A 72 -27.83 -14.65 -9.39
C CYS A 72 -26.95 -14.09 -8.25
N LYS A 73 -26.26 -12.97 -8.48
CA LYS A 73 -25.26 -12.41 -7.56
C LYS A 73 -25.81 -12.13 -6.16
N SER A 74 -27.05 -11.65 -6.04
CA SER A 74 -27.68 -11.34 -4.75
C SER A 74 -27.84 -12.59 -3.88
N GLU A 75 -28.33 -13.68 -4.47
CA GLU A 75 -28.59 -14.95 -3.78
C GLU A 75 -27.29 -15.59 -3.29
N TYR A 76 -26.26 -15.67 -4.14
CA TYR A 76 -24.94 -16.18 -3.72
C TYR A 76 -24.32 -15.35 -2.59
N LEU A 77 -24.49 -14.01 -2.62
CA LEU A 77 -23.99 -13.15 -1.56
C LEU A 77 -24.77 -13.32 -0.24
N GLU A 78 -26.05 -13.66 -0.31
CA GLU A 78 -26.86 -13.99 0.87
C GLU A 78 -26.43 -15.33 1.49
N LEU A 79 -26.31 -16.40 0.68
CA LEU A 79 -25.78 -17.69 1.13
C LEU A 79 -24.39 -17.55 1.73
N ARG A 80 -23.55 -16.71 1.12
CA ARG A 80 -22.23 -16.40 1.65
C ARG A 80 -22.36 -15.81 3.05
N LYS A 81 -23.21 -14.79 3.26
CA LYS A 81 -23.42 -14.19 4.57
C LYS A 81 -23.87 -15.23 5.60
N GLN A 82 -24.74 -16.16 5.21
CA GLN A 82 -25.20 -17.25 6.09
C GLN A 82 -24.03 -18.13 6.56
N CYS A 83 -23.15 -18.58 5.66
CA CYS A 83 -21.99 -19.38 6.04
C CYS A 83 -20.99 -18.61 6.90
N GLN A 84 -20.78 -17.32 6.60
CA GLN A 84 -19.93 -16.47 7.43
C GLN A 84 -20.50 -16.32 8.84
N GLN A 85 -21.82 -16.12 8.96
CA GLN A 85 -22.50 -15.98 10.24
C GLN A 85 -22.44 -17.27 11.05
N PHE A 86 -22.68 -18.42 10.43
CA PHE A 86 -22.53 -19.74 11.08
C PHE A 86 -21.15 -19.91 11.73
N ALA A 87 -20.06 -19.56 11.04
CA ALA A 87 -18.73 -19.64 11.61
C ALA A 87 -18.52 -18.69 12.80
N VAL A 88 -19.16 -17.51 12.79
CA VAL A 88 -19.13 -16.58 13.93
C VAL A 88 -19.93 -17.12 15.11
N ASP A 89 -21.12 -17.67 14.86
CA ASP A 89 -22.01 -18.18 15.90
C ASP A 89 -21.40 -19.39 16.60
N LEU A 90 -20.71 -20.27 15.85
CA LEU A 90 -19.98 -21.40 16.42
C LEU A 90 -18.83 -20.95 17.33
N LEU A 91 -18.08 -19.93 16.89
CA LEU A 91 -17.00 -19.32 17.68
C LEU A 91 -17.54 -18.63 18.94
N HIS A 92 -18.75 -18.07 18.87
CA HIS A 92 -19.39 -17.40 20.00
C HIS A 92 -19.60 -18.35 21.20
N GLN A 93 -19.74 -19.66 20.95
CA GLN A 93 -19.92 -20.67 21.98
C GLN A 93 -18.64 -21.02 22.76
N SER A 94 -17.47 -20.51 22.36
CA SER A 94 -16.21 -20.75 23.07
C SER A 94 -16.25 -20.17 24.48
N ARG A 95 -15.96 -20.97 25.52
CA ARG A 95 -16.05 -20.54 26.92
C ARG A 95 -14.69 -20.21 27.52
N THR A 96 -13.63 -20.87 27.07
CA THR A 96 -12.27 -20.70 27.60
C THR A 96 -11.31 -20.11 26.58
N SER A 97 -10.27 -19.40 27.05
CA SER A 97 -9.19 -18.93 26.17
C SER A 97 -8.38 -20.09 25.58
N GLU A 98 -8.38 -21.25 26.23
CA GLU A 98 -7.72 -22.47 25.77
C GLU A 98 -8.44 -23.11 24.59
N GLU A 99 -9.76 -23.29 24.65
CA GLU A 99 -10.58 -23.72 23.50
C GLU A 99 -10.34 -22.79 22.30
N LEU A 100 -10.37 -21.47 22.54
CA LEU A 100 -10.15 -20.48 21.51
C LEU A 100 -8.74 -20.57 20.90
N ALA A 101 -7.71 -20.77 21.72
CA ALA A 101 -6.34 -20.94 21.28
C ALA A 101 -6.16 -22.20 20.42
N ILE A 102 -6.80 -23.31 20.81
CA ILE A 102 -6.77 -24.58 20.05
C ILE A 102 -7.41 -24.39 18.68
N ILE A 103 -8.57 -23.73 18.60
CA ILE A 103 -9.25 -23.45 17.32
C ILE A 103 -8.39 -22.59 16.41
N LEU A 104 -7.81 -21.50 16.95
CA LEU A 104 -7.08 -20.51 16.15
C LEU A 104 -5.70 -21.00 15.68
N ASN A 105 -5.09 -21.92 16.41
CA ASN A 105 -3.79 -22.49 16.06
C ASN A 105 -3.88 -23.79 15.25
N HIS A 106 -5.07 -24.32 15.00
CA HIS A 106 -5.22 -25.59 14.30
C HIS A 106 -4.74 -25.51 12.84
N ASP A 107 -3.63 -26.17 12.56
CA ASP A 107 -2.98 -26.37 11.27
C ASP A 107 -2.82 -27.89 11.05
N PRO A 108 -3.31 -28.48 9.96
CA PRO A 108 -3.15 -29.91 9.71
C PRO A 108 -1.66 -30.31 9.58
N ASP A 109 -0.80 -29.42 9.07
CA ASP A 109 0.57 -29.76 8.67
C ASP A 109 1.64 -29.47 9.75
N LYS A 110 1.27 -28.88 10.90
CA LYS A 110 2.21 -28.42 11.96
C LYS A 110 1.86 -28.95 13.36
N PRO A 111 2.85 -29.09 14.27
CA PRO A 111 2.62 -29.52 15.66
C PRO A 111 1.55 -28.69 16.38
N SER A 112 0.88 -29.36 17.33
CA SER A 112 -0.23 -28.79 18.10
C SER A 112 0.34 -27.75 19.01
N TYR A 113 -0.39 -26.66 19.14
CA TYR A 113 -0.07 -25.66 20.12
C TYR A 113 -0.07 -26.25 21.54
N GLU A 114 1.08 -26.19 22.21
CA GLU A 114 1.20 -26.42 23.64
C GLU A 114 1.20 -25.09 24.41
N VAL A 115 0.62 -25.11 25.61
CA VAL A 115 0.52 -23.93 26.48
C VAL A 115 1.93 -23.49 26.88
N GLY A 116 2.40 -22.38 26.32
CA GLY A 116 3.74 -21.84 26.55
C GLY A 116 4.60 -21.70 25.28
N GLU A 117 4.19 -22.29 24.17
CA GLU A 117 4.81 -22.07 22.86
C GLU A 117 4.33 -20.77 22.20
N GLN A 118 5.03 -20.30 21.16
CA GLN A 118 4.55 -19.16 20.37
C GLN A 118 3.35 -19.58 19.52
N MET A 119 2.24 -18.86 19.65
CA MET A 119 1.02 -19.08 18.85
C MET A 119 1.27 -18.71 17.39
N THR A 120 1.17 -19.67 16.47
CA THR A 120 1.33 -19.46 15.01
C THR A 120 0.05 -18.93 14.35
N LEU A 121 -1.12 -19.11 15.00
CA LEU A 121 -2.43 -18.57 14.59
C LEU A 121 -2.81 -18.93 13.13
N ALA A 122 -2.49 -20.14 12.69
CA ALA A 122 -2.68 -20.59 11.30
C ALA A 122 -4.14 -20.50 10.83
N ARG A 123 -5.11 -20.84 11.68
CA ARG A 123 -6.53 -20.76 11.34
C ARG A 123 -6.99 -19.32 11.14
N LEU A 124 -6.42 -18.40 11.92
CA LEU A 124 -6.70 -16.97 11.78
C LEU A 124 -6.11 -16.42 10.47
N GLU A 125 -4.93 -16.88 10.07
CA GLU A 125 -4.33 -16.55 8.76
C GLU A 125 -5.21 -17.04 7.60
N LEU A 126 -5.76 -18.26 7.70
CA LEU A 126 -6.76 -18.78 6.76
C LEU A 126 -8.04 -17.92 6.74
N ALA A 127 -8.55 -17.52 7.91
CA ALA A 127 -9.72 -16.64 8.01
C ALA A 127 -9.47 -15.28 7.32
N ILE A 128 -8.27 -14.72 7.43
CA ILE A 128 -7.86 -13.50 6.72
C ILE A 128 -7.80 -13.74 5.21
N THR A 129 -7.23 -14.87 4.79
CA THR A 129 -7.13 -15.26 3.37
C THR A 129 -8.49 -15.39 2.71
N TYR A 130 -9.45 -16.05 3.38
CA TYR A 130 -10.84 -16.17 2.94
C TYR A 130 -11.70 -14.91 3.20
N LYS A 131 -11.11 -13.83 3.74
CA LYS A 131 -11.75 -12.54 4.03
C LYS A 131 -12.97 -12.65 4.97
N GLN A 132 -12.83 -13.42 6.04
CA GLN A 132 -13.83 -13.64 7.10
C GLN A 132 -13.83 -12.51 8.13
N LYS A 133 -14.35 -11.35 7.72
CA LYS A 133 -14.24 -10.10 8.49
C LYS A 133 -14.91 -10.15 9.86
N LYS A 134 -16.18 -10.60 9.93
CA LYS A 134 -16.94 -10.70 11.18
C LYS A 134 -16.31 -11.71 12.16
N PHE A 135 -15.84 -12.84 11.64
CA PHE A 135 -15.15 -13.86 12.42
C PHE A 135 -13.91 -13.27 13.09
N VAL A 136 -13.02 -12.63 12.32
CA VAL A 136 -11.81 -12.00 12.85
C VAL A 136 -12.14 -10.87 13.83
N ALA A 137 -13.17 -10.06 13.55
CA ALA A 137 -13.59 -8.95 14.40
C ALA A 137 -14.30 -9.39 15.70
N HIS A 138 -14.54 -10.69 15.90
CA HIS A 138 -15.23 -11.21 17.07
C HIS A 138 -14.53 -10.80 18.39
N PRO A 139 -15.27 -10.37 19.44
CA PRO A 139 -14.69 -9.87 20.68
C PRO A 139 -13.70 -10.82 21.33
N ASN A 140 -14.00 -12.13 21.38
CA ASN A 140 -13.13 -13.13 22.02
C ASN A 140 -11.75 -13.22 21.32
N ILE A 141 -11.74 -13.21 19.98
CA ILE A 141 -10.49 -13.20 19.19
C ILE A 141 -9.73 -11.90 19.44
N GLN A 142 -10.41 -10.76 19.37
CA GLN A 142 -9.79 -9.46 19.55
C GLN A 142 -9.19 -9.29 20.96
N GLN A 143 -9.81 -9.88 21.99
CA GLN A 143 -9.27 -9.89 23.34
C GLN A 143 -8.01 -10.75 23.45
N LEU A 144 -8.01 -11.96 22.87
CA LEU A 144 -6.85 -12.83 22.82
C LEU A 144 -5.69 -12.16 22.06
N LEU A 145 -5.94 -11.63 20.87
CA LEU A 145 -4.93 -10.94 20.07
C LEU A 145 -4.38 -9.72 20.79
N ALA A 146 -5.22 -8.96 21.51
CA ALA A 146 -4.74 -7.85 22.32
C ALA A 146 -3.85 -8.32 23.49
N ALA A 147 -4.13 -9.47 24.09
CA ALA A 147 -3.27 -10.04 25.13
C ALA A 147 -1.89 -10.42 24.56
N LEU A 148 -1.85 -11.06 23.39
CA LEU A 148 -0.62 -11.41 22.67
C LEU A 148 0.16 -10.17 22.21
N TRP A 149 -0.54 -9.15 21.72
CA TRP A 149 0.07 -7.91 21.25
C TRP A 149 0.83 -7.18 22.36
N TYR A 150 0.20 -7.02 23.53
CA TYR A 150 0.76 -6.27 24.66
C TYR A 150 1.61 -7.09 25.64
N GLU A 151 1.92 -8.35 25.32
CA GLU A 151 2.66 -9.27 26.19
C GLU A 151 4.01 -8.68 26.65
N GLY A 152 4.69 -7.91 25.78
CA GLY A 152 5.98 -7.29 26.09
C GLY A 152 5.93 -6.09 27.06
N VAL A 153 4.74 -5.54 27.34
CA VAL A 153 4.57 -4.39 28.23
C VAL A 153 3.33 -4.61 29.11
N PRO A 154 3.47 -5.36 30.22
CA PRO A 154 2.32 -5.73 31.04
C PRO A 154 1.60 -4.48 31.57
N GLY A 155 0.27 -4.53 31.52
CA GLY A 155 -0.59 -3.44 31.97
C GLY A 155 -0.59 -2.19 31.09
N PHE A 156 0.04 -2.18 29.91
CA PHE A 156 0.09 -1.01 29.01
C PHE A 156 -1.30 -0.42 28.75
N ARG A 157 -2.31 -1.27 28.52
CA ARG A 157 -3.71 -0.84 28.28
C ARG A 157 -4.31 -0.02 29.43
N ARG A 158 -3.99 -0.39 30.68
CA ARG A 158 -4.53 0.23 31.91
C ARG A 158 -3.83 1.55 32.29
N LYS A 159 -2.68 1.86 31.69
CA LYS A 159 -1.93 3.08 31.99
C LYS A 159 -2.64 4.33 31.43
N SER A 160 -2.45 5.46 32.12
CA SER A 160 -2.91 6.77 31.63
C SER A 160 -2.23 7.15 30.31
N SER A 161 -2.87 8.02 29.52
CA SER A 161 -2.34 8.48 28.23
C SER A 161 -0.95 9.12 28.36
N ILE A 162 -0.70 9.88 29.44
CA ILE A 162 0.59 10.50 29.71
C ILE A 162 1.69 9.44 29.93
N ARG A 163 1.43 8.41 30.74
CA ARG A 163 2.41 7.34 30.98
C ARG A 163 2.65 6.50 29.73
N LYS A 164 1.62 6.27 28.92
CA LYS A 164 1.75 5.63 27.60
C LYS A 164 2.67 6.45 26.69
N PHE A 165 2.48 7.77 26.63
CA PHE A 165 3.31 8.68 25.86
C PHE A 165 4.78 8.64 26.29
N PHE A 166 5.09 8.69 27.59
CA PHE A 166 6.47 8.57 28.07
C PHE A 166 7.12 7.23 27.70
N ILE A 167 6.39 6.11 27.80
CA ILE A 167 6.92 4.79 27.41
C ILE A 167 7.20 4.76 25.90
N ILE A 168 6.25 5.22 25.09
CA ILE A 168 6.36 5.28 23.63
C ILE A 168 7.53 6.19 23.23
N SER A 169 7.65 7.38 23.81
CA SER A 169 8.73 8.34 23.57
C SER A 169 10.10 7.77 23.96
N LYS A 170 10.19 7.09 25.12
CA LYS A 170 11.42 6.39 25.53
C LYS A 170 11.85 5.34 24.51
N VAL A 171 10.91 4.54 24.00
CA VAL A 171 11.21 3.54 22.95
C VAL A 171 11.63 4.24 21.65
N GLY A 172 10.96 5.33 21.28
CA GLY A 172 11.26 6.10 20.08
C GLY A 172 12.59 6.84 20.11
N LEU A 173 13.09 7.27 21.26
CA LEU A 173 14.40 7.90 21.36
C LEU A 173 15.52 6.84 21.39
N LEU A 174 15.27 5.69 22.01
CA LEU A 174 16.26 4.62 22.20
C LEU A 174 16.16 3.51 21.16
N PHE A 175 15.37 3.67 20.08
CA PHE A 175 15.17 2.63 19.08
C PHE A 175 16.48 2.11 18.44
N PRO A 176 17.51 2.93 18.15
CA PRO A 176 18.75 2.42 17.57
C PRO A 176 19.48 1.51 18.56
N LEU A 177 19.47 1.87 19.84
CA LEU A 177 20.07 1.06 20.91
C LEU A 177 19.36 -0.29 21.07
N TYR A 178 18.02 -0.32 21.01
CA TYR A 178 17.28 -1.59 21.02
C TYR A 178 17.65 -2.49 19.83
N CYS A 179 17.84 -1.92 18.64
CA CYS A 179 18.26 -2.67 17.45
C CYS A 179 19.68 -3.24 17.60
N LEU A 180 20.63 -2.42 18.09
CA LEU A 180 22.01 -2.83 18.32
C LEU A 180 22.12 -3.94 19.37
N VAL A 181 21.40 -3.83 20.49
CA VAL A 181 21.37 -4.87 21.54
C VAL A 181 20.83 -6.18 20.99
N TYR A 182 19.77 -6.13 20.17
CA TYR A 182 19.23 -7.33 19.53
C TYR A 182 20.21 -7.97 18.55
N MET A 183 20.97 -7.16 17.81
CA MET A 183 21.97 -7.63 16.84
C MET A 183 23.16 -8.32 17.52
N VAL A 184 23.67 -7.75 18.62
CA VAL A 184 24.84 -8.27 19.34
C VAL A 184 24.48 -9.44 20.27
N ALA A 185 23.38 -9.31 21.03
CA ALA A 185 23.03 -10.26 22.08
C ALA A 185 21.51 -10.53 22.14
N PRO A 186 20.98 -11.36 21.22
CA PRO A 186 19.54 -11.56 21.04
C PRO A 186 18.85 -12.32 22.19
N GLU A 187 19.60 -12.98 23.09
CA GLU A 187 19.07 -13.76 24.21
C GLU A 187 18.96 -12.96 25.52
N THR A 188 19.43 -11.71 25.53
CA THR A 188 19.27 -10.79 26.67
C THR A 188 17.81 -10.45 26.91
N TYR A 189 17.48 -9.97 28.12
CA TYR A 189 16.13 -9.52 28.46
C TYR A 189 15.60 -8.47 27.48
N LEU A 190 16.43 -7.48 27.10
CA LEU A 190 16.08 -6.47 26.10
C LEU A 190 15.90 -7.08 24.71
N GLY A 191 16.75 -8.03 24.30
CA GLY A 191 16.60 -8.75 23.03
C GLY A 191 15.30 -9.54 22.96
N LYS A 192 14.87 -10.19 24.06
CA LYS A 192 13.57 -10.89 24.15
C LYS A 192 12.39 -9.92 24.08
N ILE A 193 12.50 -8.72 24.65
CA ILE A 193 11.47 -7.67 24.55
C ILE A 193 11.29 -7.20 23.10
N VAL A 194 12.37 -7.02 22.33
CA VAL A 194 12.30 -6.58 20.92
C VAL A 194 11.57 -7.60 20.04
N ARG A 195 11.65 -8.90 20.37
CA ARG A 195 10.88 -9.96 19.67
C ARG A 195 9.38 -9.85 19.92
N LYS A 196 8.94 -9.18 20.99
CA LYS A 196 7.51 -9.06 21.29
C LYS A 196 6.83 -8.12 20.28
N PRO A 197 5.58 -8.42 19.87
CA PRO A 197 4.99 -7.84 18.67
C PRO A 197 4.81 -6.32 18.74
N PHE A 198 4.31 -5.81 19.87
CA PHE A 198 4.12 -4.38 20.06
C PHE A 198 5.44 -3.59 20.05
N MET A 199 6.51 -4.15 20.61
CA MET A 199 7.82 -3.49 20.61
C MET A 199 8.45 -3.51 19.22
N LYS A 200 8.36 -4.64 18.51
CA LYS A 200 8.73 -4.74 17.08
C LYS A 200 8.02 -3.66 16.26
N PHE A 201 6.70 -3.56 16.39
CA PHE A 201 5.93 -2.52 15.72
C PHE A 201 6.41 -1.10 16.02
N LEU A 202 6.57 -0.75 17.30
CA LEU A 202 7.04 0.59 17.70
C LEU A 202 8.41 0.91 17.12
N ILE A 203 9.35 -0.04 17.16
CA ILE A 203 10.70 0.14 16.63
C ILE A 203 10.67 0.37 15.11
N HIS A 204 9.86 -0.38 14.36
CA HIS A 204 9.68 -0.13 12.92
C HIS A 204 9.03 1.23 12.65
N ALA A 205 8.01 1.60 13.42
CA ALA A 205 7.34 2.90 13.31
C ALA A 205 8.30 4.07 13.54
N PHE A 206 9.10 4.00 14.60
CA PHE A 206 10.07 5.05 14.94
C PHE A 206 11.25 5.11 13.98
N SER A 207 11.73 3.97 13.47
CA SER A 207 12.76 3.98 12.42
C SER A 207 12.23 4.65 11.15
N TYR A 208 10.95 4.45 10.82
CA TYR A 208 10.32 5.12 9.69
C TYR A 208 10.17 6.64 9.90
N ILE A 209 9.72 7.06 11.09
CA ILE A 209 9.65 8.50 11.44
C ILE A 209 11.05 9.13 11.38
N PHE A 210 12.08 8.43 11.87
CA PHE A 210 13.46 8.89 11.80
C PHE A 210 13.95 9.03 10.34
N PHE A 211 13.59 8.10 9.46
CA PHE A 211 13.84 8.23 8.02
C PHE A 211 13.21 9.50 7.42
N ILE A 212 11.96 9.82 7.77
CA ILE A 212 11.32 11.06 7.32
C ILE A 212 12.03 12.31 7.87
N ILE A 213 12.49 12.28 9.13
CA ILE A 213 13.28 13.37 9.70
C ILE A 213 14.60 13.55 8.94
N ILE A 214 15.28 12.46 8.57
CA ILE A 214 16.50 12.53 7.74
C ILE A 214 16.19 13.18 6.37
N LEU A 215 15.10 12.79 5.71
CA LEU A 215 14.68 13.42 4.45
C LEU A 215 14.37 14.91 4.60
N MET A 216 13.78 15.32 5.73
CA MET A 216 13.54 16.74 6.02
C MET A 216 14.86 17.50 6.24
N LEU A 217 15.82 16.91 6.95
CA LEU A 217 17.14 17.50 7.15
C LEU A 217 17.92 17.64 5.84
N ASP A 218 17.85 16.62 4.98
CA ASP A 218 18.44 16.63 3.64
C ASP A 218 17.81 17.73 2.77
N SER A 219 16.48 17.85 2.80
CA SER A 219 15.76 18.92 2.10
C SER A 219 16.10 20.33 2.61
N GLN A 220 16.46 20.47 3.89
CA GLN A 220 16.91 21.74 4.47
C GLN A 220 18.40 22.03 4.21
N ARG A 221 19.11 21.12 3.52
CA ARG A 221 20.56 21.17 3.31
C ARG A 221 21.31 21.35 4.64
N ALA A 222 20.88 20.62 5.67
CA ALA A 222 21.45 20.72 7.01
C ALA A 222 22.97 20.41 7.02
N ASP A 223 23.46 19.56 6.13
CA ASP A 223 24.89 19.27 5.95
C ASP A 223 25.67 20.54 5.59
N GLU A 224 25.12 21.42 4.76
CA GLU A 224 25.76 22.67 4.37
C GLU A 224 25.78 23.67 5.52
N GLN A 225 24.65 23.82 6.23
CA GLN A 225 24.55 24.72 7.40
C GLN A 225 25.45 24.27 8.55
N PHE A 226 25.56 22.96 8.77
CA PHE A 226 26.45 22.39 9.79
C PHE A 226 27.92 22.63 9.41
N THR A 227 28.27 22.44 8.13
CA THR A 227 29.63 22.69 7.64
C THR A 227 29.99 24.18 7.74
N GLU A 228 29.08 25.09 7.41
CA GLU A 228 29.26 26.54 7.57
C GLU A 228 29.37 26.98 9.04
N PHE A 229 28.71 26.28 9.97
CA PHE A 229 28.80 26.60 11.39
C PHE A 229 30.12 26.15 12.03
N PHE A 230 30.74 25.06 11.54
CA PHE A 230 31.94 24.46 12.15
C PHE A 230 33.28 24.79 11.44
N LEU A 231 33.28 25.32 10.20
CA LEU A 231 34.51 25.62 9.44
C LEU A 231 34.83 27.12 9.35
N SER A 232 36.13 27.44 9.27
CA SER A 232 36.68 28.80 9.14
C SER A 232 36.51 29.41 7.74
N ASP A 233 36.43 30.75 7.67
CA ASP A 233 36.10 31.58 6.49
C ASP A 233 36.84 31.23 5.17
N ASP A 234 38.08 30.74 5.22
CA ASP A 234 38.86 30.41 4.01
C ASP A 234 38.41 29.12 3.32
N VAL A 235 37.92 28.12 4.07
CA VAL A 235 37.38 26.87 3.51
C VAL A 235 35.97 27.07 2.94
N GLN A 236 35.30 28.15 3.37
CA GLN A 236 33.95 28.51 2.93
C GLN A 236 33.91 28.97 1.46
N LYS A 237 35.00 29.58 0.95
CA LYS A 237 35.11 30.01 -0.46
C LYS A 237 35.30 28.83 -1.42
N ASP A 238 36.07 27.82 -1.03
CA ASP A 238 36.24 26.60 -1.83
C ASP A 238 34.98 25.72 -1.77
N HIS A 239 34.28 25.67 -0.63
CA HIS A 239 32.97 25.02 -0.55
C HIS A 239 31.90 25.74 -1.38
N GLY A 240 31.89 27.08 -1.43
CA GLY A 240 30.98 27.84 -2.28
C GLY A 240 31.11 27.50 -3.76
N ARG A 241 32.35 27.29 -4.25
CA ARG A 241 32.61 26.87 -5.63
C ARG A 241 32.19 25.43 -5.91
N ALA A 242 32.33 24.53 -4.93
CA ALA A 242 31.83 23.16 -5.04
C ALA A 242 30.27 23.07 -5.01
N LYS A 243 29.56 24.09 -4.48
CA LYS A 243 28.09 24.12 -4.45
C LYS A 243 27.45 24.29 -5.84
N GLU A 244 28.12 25.00 -6.74
CA GLU A 244 27.64 25.26 -8.11
C GLU A 244 28.03 24.16 -9.09
N GLN A 245 28.86 23.21 -8.64
CA GLN A 245 29.31 22.11 -9.45
C GLN A 245 28.17 21.12 -9.70
N ARG A 246 27.90 20.88 -10.99
CA ARG A 246 26.98 19.84 -11.47
C ARG A 246 27.54 18.46 -11.09
N GLY A 247 26.68 17.50 -10.75
CA GLY A 247 27.10 16.12 -10.45
C GLY A 247 27.98 15.96 -9.20
N ASN A 248 27.65 16.65 -8.11
CA ASN A 248 28.38 16.57 -6.85
C ASN A 248 28.41 15.15 -6.25
N PRO A 249 29.49 14.80 -5.51
CA PRO A 249 29.53 13.55 -4.78
C PRO A 249 28.41 13.50 -3.74
N PRO A 250 27.88 12.31 -3.42
CA PRO A 250 26.77 12.18 -2.49
C PRO A 250 27.16 12.65 -1.09
N THR A 251 26.21 13.35 -0.44
CA THR A 251 26.37 13.87 0.92
C THR A 251 26.28 12.75 1.97
N ILE A 252 26.67 13.05 3.21
CA ILE A 252 26.60 12.07 4.32
C ILE A 252 25.14 11.65 4.54
N LEU A 253 24.19 12.59 4.48
CA LEU A 253 22.76 12.29 4.59
C LEU A 253 22.28 11.42 3.42
N GLU A 254 22.70 11.69 2.17
CA GLU A 254 22.37 10.85 1.02
C GLU A 254 22.87 9.40 1.18
N TYR A 255 24.05 9.19 1.75
CA TYR A 255 24.53 7.84 2.08
C TYR A 255 23.64 7.14 3.13
N ILE A 256 23.20 7.86 4.17
CA ILE A 256 22.27 7.30 5.17
C ILE A 256 20.95 6.91 4.50
N ILE A 257 20.39 7.80 3.66
CA ILE A 257 19.16 7.56 2.89
C ILE A 257 19.34 6.32 1.99
N PHE A 258 20.48 6.18 1.31
CA PHE A 258 20.79 5.03 0.47
C PHE A 258 20.70 3.70 1.24
N PHE A 259 21.30 3.62 2.44
CA PHE A 259 21.18 2.42 3.28
C PHE A 259 19.73 2.17 3.74
N TYR A 260 18.97 3.20 4.05
CA TYR A 260 17.54 3.04 4.35
C TYR A 260 16.76 2.46 3.16
N VAL A 261 17.00 3.00 1.95
CA VAL A 261 16.34 2.53 0.72
C VAL A 261 16.67 1.08 0.42
N ILE A 262 17.93 0.65 0.55
CA ILE A 262 18.30 -0.77 0.41
C ILE A 262 17.54 -1.62 1.42
N GLY A 263 17.43 -1.16 2.68
CA GLY A 263 16.68 -1.85 3.72
C GLY A 263 15.20 -2.03 3.35
N PHE A 264 14.57 -0.99 2.80
CA PHE A 264 13.18 -1.05 2.31
C PHE A 264 13.01 -1.97 1.10
N ILE A 265 13.97 -1.98 0.16
CA ILE A 265 13.94 -2.88 -0.99
C ILE A 265 14.04 -4.34 -0.52
N CYS A 266 14.96 -4.63 0.40
CA CYS A 266 15.10 -5.98 0.97
C CYS A 266 13.86 -6.45 1.74
N GLU A 267 13.16 -5.54 2.41
CA GLU A 267 11.87 -5.81 3.05
C GLU A 267 10.79 -6.10 2.01
N GLY A 268 10.66 -5.26 0.98
CA GLY A 268 9.70 -5.43 -0.11
C GLY A 268 9.90 -6.75 -0.88
N ILE A 269 11.14 -7.13 -1.19
CA ILE A 269 11.45 -8.41 -1.88
C ILE A 269 11.00 -9.61 -1.03
N ARG A 270 11.21 -9.56 0.29
CA ARG A 270 10.77 -10.62 1.21
C ARG A 270 9.25 -10.72 1.28
N GLU A 271 8.55 -9.60 1.32
CA GLU A 271 7.09 -9.58 1.27
C GLU A 271 6.55 -10.16 -0.05
N ILE A 272 7.14 -9.77 -1.19
CA ILE A 272 6.77 -10.29 -2.52
C ILE A 272 6.99 -11.80 -2.60
N TYR A 273 8.10 -12.32 -2.05
CA TYR A 273 8.37 -13.76 -2.03
C TYR A 273 7.34 -14.53 -1.20
N LYS A 274 6.82 -13.94 -0.11
CA LYS A 274 5.85 -14.58 0.78
C LYS A 274 4.41 -14.50 0.27
N GLU A 275 3.94 -13.30 -0.09
CA GLU A 275 2.54 -13.06 -0.47
C GLU A 275 2.29 -13.30 -1.97
N GLY A 276 3.33 -13.29 -2.80
CA GLY A 276 3.25 -13.32 -4.25
C GLY A 276 2.98 -11.93 -4.87
N ILE A 277 3.53 -11.69 -6.06
CA ILE A 277 3.55 -10.35 -6.69
C ILE A 277 2.15 -9.76 -6.95
N ARG A 278 1.18 -10.60 -7.33
CA ARG A 278 -0.19 -10.16 -7.65
C ARG A 278 -0.94 -9.71 -6.41
N SER A 279 -0.81 -10.43 -5.31
CA SER A 279 -1.44 -10.06 -4.03
C SER A 279 -0.80 -8.79 -3.47
N TYR A 280 0.53 -8.67 -3.60
CA TYR A 280 1.29 -7.51 -3.17
C TYR A 280 0.87 -6.23 -3.90
N LEU A 281 0.84 -6.22 -5.23
CA LEU A 281 0.49 -5.02 -6.01
C LEU A 281 -0.98 -4.59 -5.88
N MET A 282 -1.89 -5.51 -5.55
CA MET A 282 -3.30 -5.19 -5.31
C MET A 282 -3.55 -4.49 -3.96
N ASN A 283 -2.55 -4.48 -3.06
CA ASN A 283 -2.62 -3.71 -1.83
C ASN A 283 -2.13 -2.27 -2.08
N LEU A 284 -3.02 -1.29 -1.89
CA LEU A 284 -2.73 0.13 -2.15
C LEU A 284 -1.45 0.62 -1.42
N TRP A 285 -1.23 0.16 -0.19
CA TRP A 285 -0.05 0.55 0.59
C TRP A 285 1.25 -0.05 0.06
N SER A 286 1.19 -1.31 -0.40
CA SER A 286 2.31 -1.98 -1.04
C SER A 286 2.62 -1.38 -2.41
N PHE A 287 1.60 -0.91 -3.14
CA PHE A 287 1.77 -0.14 -4.37
C PHE A 287 2.50 1.19 -4.11
N ILE A 288 2.14 1.93 -3.07
CA ILE A 288 2.85 3.16 -2.65
C ILE A 288 4.32 2.85 -2.31
N ASP A 289 4.58 1.79 -1.53
CA ASP A 289 5.95 1.40 -1.17
C ASP A 289 6.78 1.01 -2.40
N CYS A 290 6.18 0.25 -3.32
CA CYS A 290 6.81 -0.16 -4.58
C CYS A 290 7.16 1.06 -5.44
N THR A 291 6.21 1.98 -5.62
CA THR A 291 6.39 3.22 -6.39
C THR A 291 7.51 4.08 -5.80
N ARG A 292 7.49 4.29 -4.48
CA ARG A 292 8.54 5.01 -3.75
C ARG A 292 9.92 4.38 -3.96
N ASN A 293 10.02 3.05 -3.80
CA ASN A 293 11.30 2.34 -3.96
C ASN A 293 11.83 2.43 -5.39
N ILE A 294 10.96 2.31 -6.41
CA ILE A 294 11.32 2.48 -7.82
C ILE A 294 11.84 3.89 -8.07
N LEU A 295 11.15 4.92 -7.57
CA LEU A 295 11.59 6.31 -7.71
C LEU A 295 12.97 6.53 -7.07
N TYR A 296 13.21 6.07 -5.85
CA TYR A 296 14.55 6.18 -5.24
C TYR A 296 15.63 5.42 -6.03
N CYS A 297 15.33 4.24 -6.58
CA CYS A 297 16.29 3.52 -7.44
C CYS A 297 16.64 4.34 -8.69
N LEU A 298 15.64 4.97 -9.33
CA LEU A 298 15.84 5.83 -10.49
C LEU A 298 16.68 7.06 -10.13
N VAL A 299 16.42 7.70 -8.99
CA VAL A 299 17.21 8.83 -8.49
C VAL A 299 18.67 8.44 -8.32
N PHE A 300 18.97 7.34 -7.62
CA PHE A 300 20.35 6.90 -7.42
C PHE A 300 21.03 6.54 -8.75
N ALA A 301 20.33 5.89 -9.67
CA ALA A 301 20.86 5.58 -11.00
C ALA A 301 21.21 6.86 -11.78
N LEU A 302 20.30 7.85 -11.79
CA LEU A 302 20.52 9.12 -12.48
C LEU A 302 21.63 9.95 -11.83
N ARG A 303 21.74 9.95 -10.49
CA ARG A 303 22.85 10.60 -9.77
C ARG A 303 24.20 9.98 -10.12
N VAL A 304 24.28 8.65 -10.23
CA VAL A 304 25.50 7.97 -10.67
C VAL A 304 25.84 8.32 -12.12
N ILE A 305 24.84 8.37 -13.00
CA ILE A 305 25.03 8.78 -14.40
C ILE A 305 25.54 10.23 -14.46
N ALA A 306 24.90 11.16 -13.75
CA ALA A 306 25.30 12.57 -13.67
C ALA A 306 26.74 12.72 -13.15
N TYR A 307 27.13 11.98 -12.12
CA TYR A 307 28.49 11.99 -11.58
C TYR A 307 29.53 11.50 -12.61
N ILE A 308 29.22 10.42 -13.34
CA ILE A 308 30.13 9.89 -14.37
C ILE A 308 30.26 10.84 -15.55
N GLU A 309 29.15 11.40 -16.01
CA GLU A 309 29.10 12.34 -17.14
C GLU A 309 29.88 13.62 -16.81
N GLN A 310 29.62 14.22 -15.65
CA GLN A 310 30.34 15.40 -15.19
C GLN A 310 31.85 15.15 -15.10
N LYS A 311 32.25 14.01 -14.52
CA LYS A 311 33.68 13.69 -14.37
C LYS A 311 34.39 13.55 -15.71
N LYS A 312 33.69 13.04 -16.74
CA LYS A 312 34.23 12.99 -18.11
C LYS A 312 34.32 14.37 -18.74
N GLU A 313 33.30 15.23 -18.55
CA GLU A 313 33.31 16.60 -19.06
C GLU A 313 34.45 17.42 -18.47
N ILE A 314 34.67 17.35 -17.15
CA ILE A 314 35.76 18.03 -16.45
C ILE A 314 37.13 17.52 -16.91
N ALA A 315 37.25 16.21 -17.20
CA ALA A 315 38.50 15.63 -17.71
C ALA A 315 38.86 16.15 -19.11
N ASN A 316 37.85 16.44 -19.95
CA ASN A 316 38.05 17.00 -21.28
C ASN A 316 38.28 18.52 -21.24
N ASP A 317 37.53 19.23 -20.39
CA ASP A 317 37.58 20.67 -20.26
C ASP A 317 37.39 21.08 -18.78
N PRO A 318 38.47 21.51 -18.10
CA PRO A 318 38.41 21.90 -16.69
C PRO A 318 37.50 23.12 -16.43
N SER A 319 37.19 23.93 -17.44
CA SER A 319 36.33 25.11 -17.31
C SER A 319 34.86 24.75 -17.09
N LYS A 320 34.42 23.55 -17.52
CA LYS A 320 33.04 23.05 -17.36
C LYS A 320 32.70 22.61 -15.94
N ALA A 321 33.64 22.66 -15.01
CA ALA A 321 33.39 22.34 -13.62
C ALA A 321 32.42 23.31 -12.93
N PHE A 322 32.35 24.57 -13.40
CA PHE A 322 31.64 25.67 -12.74
C PHE A 322 30.61 26.35 -13.67
N ILE A 323 29.65 25.57 -14.16
CA ILE A 323 28.53 26.09 -14.98
C ILE A 323 27.36 26.43 -14.04
N PRO A 324 26.86 27.68 -14.04
CA PRO A 324 25.74 28.07 -13.19
C PRO A 324 24.47 27.30 -13.55
N ARG A 325 23.63 27.02 -12.54
CA ARG A 325 22.40 26.21 -12.68
C ARG A 325 21.41 26.75 -13.73
N GLU A 326 21.41 28.05 -13.97
CA GLU A 326 20.54 28.71 -14.95
C GLU A 326 20.87 28.32 -16.40
N GLU A 327 22.10 27.89 -16.65
CA GLU A 327 22.60 27.51 -17.97
C GLU A 327 22.58 25.99 -18.20
N TRP A 328 22.06 25.22 -17.23
CA TRP A 328 21.95 23.77 -17.37
C TRP A 328 20.88 23.41 -18.41
N GLU A 329 21.14 22.34 -19.16
CA GLU A 329 20.16 21.82 -20.11
C GLU A 329 18.88 21.35 -19.39
N ALA A 330 17.71 21.58 -20.00
CA ALA A 330 16.42 21.29 -19.38
C ALA A 330 16.22 19.80 -18.99
N PHE A 331 16.87 18.88 -19.69
CA PHE A 331 16.79 17.43 -19.44
C PHE A 331 18.07 16.85 -18.84
N ASP A 332 18.87 17.69 -18.20
CA ASP A 332 20.04 17.25 -17.48
C ASP A 332 19.69 16.16 -16.43
N PRO A 333 20.47 15.06 -16.34
CA PRO A 333 20.16 13.95 -15.42
C PRO A 333 20.08 14.33 -13.94
N GLN A 334 20.82 15.37 -13.51
CA GLN A 334 20.82 15.85 -12.13
C GLN A 334 19.48 16.56 -11.81
N LEU A 335 18.98 17.41 -12.72
CA LEU A 335 17.66 18.05 -12.55
C LEU A 335 16.52 17.03 -12.52
N VAL A 336 16.57 16.02 -13.41
CA VAL A 336 15.59 14.93 -13.42
C VAL A 336 15.65 14.12 -12.12
N ALA A 337 16.86 13.84 -11.61
CA ALA A 337 17.03 13.16 -10.34
C ALA A 337 16.45 13.96 -9.17
N GLU A 338 16.66 15.28 -9.11
CA GLU A 338 16.08 16.15 -8.08
C GLU A 338 14.54 16.15 -8.12
N GLY A 339 13.96 16.23 -9.32
CA GLY A 339 12.50 16.14 -9.50
C GLY A 339 11.91 14.81 -9.04
N LEU A 340 12.54 13.69 -9.41
CA LEU A 340 12.12 12.35 -8.98
C LEU A 340 12.34 12.13 -7.47
N PHE A 341 13.39 12.73 -6.89
CA PHE A 341 13.66 12.66 -5.45
C PHE A 341 12.57 13.39 -4.65
N ALA A 342 12.16 14.58 -5.10
CA ALA A 342 11.03 15.30 -4.51
C ALA A 342 9.74 14.47 -4.57
N ALA A 343 9.44 13.85 -5.72
CA ALA A 343 8.29 12.96 -5.86
C ALA A 343 8.38 11.74 -4.91
N ALA A 344 9.56 11.12 -4.79
CA ALA A 344 9.79 10.00 -3.87
C ALA A 344 9.55 10.42 -2.41
N ASN A 345 9.98 11.62 -2.02
CA ASN A 345 9.78 12.16 -0.67
C ASN A 345 8.30 12.36 -0.33
N ILE A 346 7.47 12.76 -1.30
CA ILE A 346 6.01 12.84 -1.12
C ILE A 346 5.43 11.46 -0.83
N PHE A 347 5.79 10.43 -1.61
CA PHE A 347 5.32 9.07 -1.36
C PHE A 347 5.82 8.51 -0.02
N SER A 348 7.04 8.85 0.38
CA SER A 348 7.58 8.56 1.71
C SER A 348 6.72 9.19 2.82
N ALA A 349 6.35 10.46 2.70
CA ALA A 349 5.50 11.12 3.69
C ALA A 349 4.08 10.52 3.74
N LEU A 350 3.47 10.22 2.59
CA LEU A 350 2.12 9.63 2.50
C LEU A 350 2.00 8.28 3.22
N LYS A 351 3.10 7.52 3.30
CA LYS A 351 3.12 6.25 4.05
C LYS A 351 2.81 6.40 5.54
N LEU A 352 3.03 7.59 6.14
CA LEU A 352 2.70 7.83 7.56
C LEU A 352 1.21 7.62 7.85
N VAL A 353 0.33 7.83 6.86
CA VAL A 353 -1.10 7.59 6.98
C VAL A 353 -1.40 6.13 7.35
N HIS A 354 -0.57 5.18 6.92
CA HIS A 354 -0.72 3.78 7.30
C HIS A 354 -0.56 3.54 8.81
N LEU A 355 0.24 4.36 9.53
CA LEU A 355 0.38 4.24 10.99
C LEU A 355 -0.88 4.68 11.74
N PHE A 356 -1.72 5.53 11.14
CA PHE A 356 -2.99 5.95 11.75
C PHE A 356 -3.98 4.79 11.92
N SER A 357 -3.83 3.71 11.13
CA SER A 357 -4.66 2.50 11.19
C SER A 357 -4.70 1.83 12.57
N ILE A 358 -3.71 2.09 13.42
CA ILE A 358 -3.60 1.46 14.74
C ILE A 358 -4.42 2.21 15.80
N ASN A 359 -4.60 3.52 15.61
CA ASN A 359 -5.35 4.34 16.53
C ASN A 359 -6.85 3.99 16.41
N PRO A 360 -7.55 3.67 17.51
CA PRO A 360 -8.99 3.41 17.51
C PRO A 360 -9.85 4.52 16.89
N TYR A 361 -9.42 5.78 16.96
CA TYR A 361 -10.18 6.90 16.43
C TYR A 361 -9.88 7.20 14.95
N LEU A 362 -8.59 7.15 14.57
CA LEU A 362 -8.17 7.49 13.20
C LEU A 362 -8.23 6.30 12.23
N GLY A 363 -8.19 5.07 12.74
CA GLY A 363 -8.16 3.87 11.93
C GLY A 363 -9.42 3.66 11.09
N PRO A 364 -10.64 3.72 11.66
CA PRO A 364 -11.87 3.62 10.88
C PRO A 364 -11.96 4.67 9.76
N LEU A 365 -11.58 5.92 10.06
CA LEU A 365 -11.54 7.02 9.09
C LEU A 365 -10.54 6.77 7.95
N GLN A 366 -9.36 6.22 8.27
CA GLN A 366 -8.35 5.88 7.26
C GLN A 366 -8.81 4.73 6.35
N ILE A 367 -9.51 3.73 6.90
CA ILE A 367 -10.07 2.61 6.12
C ILE A 367 -11.23 3.05 5.24
N SER A 368 -12.09 3.96 5.72
CA SER A 368 -13.18 4.51 4.89
C SER A 368 -12.63 5.33 3.73
N LEU A 369 -11.63 6.19 3.98
CA LEU A 369 -10.94 6.96 2.93
C LEU A 369 -10.38 6.04 1.83
N GLY A 370 -9.63 5.00 2.21
CA GLY A 370 -9.03 4.09 1.24
C GLY A 370 -10.03 3.37 0.32
N ARG A 371 -11.27 3.16 0.79
CA ARG A 371 -12.34 2.55 -0.02
C ARG A 371 -13.03 3.56 -0.92
N MET A 372 -13.28 4.77 -0.42
CA MET A 372 -13.86 5.84 -1.23
C MET A 372 -12.97 6.19 -2.44
N VAL A 373 -11.64 6.08 -2.30
CA VAL A 373 -10.69 6.29 -3.41
C VAL A 373 -10.99 5.38 -4.62
N ILE A 374 -11.46 4.16 -4.41
CA ILE A 374 -11.80 3.26 -5.53
C ILE A 374 -12.97 3.82 -6.34
N ASP A 375 -13.96 4.43 -5.67
CA ASP A 375 -15.10 5.03 -6.35
C ASP A 375 -14.73 6.38 -7.01
N ILE A 376 -13.83 7.15 -6.39
CA ILE A 376 -13.23 8.35 -7.01
C ILE A 376 -12.51 7.97 -8.31
N VAL A 377 -11.72 6.89 -8.32
CA VAL A 377 -11.00 6.44 -9.53
C VAL A 377 -11.97 6.02 -10.64
N LYS A 378 -13.08 5.32 -10.30
CA LYS A 378 -14.13 5.00 -11.28
C LYS A 378 -14.73 6.27 -11.90
N PHE A 379 -15.03 7.26 -11.07
CA PHE A 379 -15.58 8.54 -11.52
C PHE A 379 -14.57 9.35 -12.35
N PHE A 380 -13.28 9.29 -11.98
CA PHE A 380 -12.19 9.95 -12.70
C PHE A 380 -12.11 9.51 -14.17
N PHE A 381 -12.45 8.26 -14.51
CA PHE A 381 -12.54 7.84 -15.91
C PHE A 381 -13.60 8.61 -16.71
N ILE A 382 -14.76 8.89 -16.12
CA ILE A 382 -15.82 9.69 -16.75
C ILE A 382 -15.34 11.13 -16.93
N TYR A 383 -14.69 11.69 -15.90
CA TYR A 383 -14.07 13.02 -15.98
C TYR A 383 -13.02 13.11 -17.08
N MET A 384 -12.11 12.13 -17.19
CA MET A 384 -11.06 12.12 -18.22
C MET A 384 -11.63 12.03 -19.63
N LEU A 385 -12.73 11.29 -19.83
CA LEU A 385 -13.44 11.25 -21.12
C LEU A 385 -13.97 12.64 -21.50
N VAL A 386 -14.64 13.31 -20.57
CA VAL A 386 -15.15 14.68 -20.80
C VAL A 386 -14.00 15.65 -21.06
N LEU A 387 -12.96 15.63 -20.23
CA LEU A 387 -11.78 16.47 -20.38
C LEU A 387 -11.12 16.27 -21.74
N PHE A 388 -10.93 15.02 -22.18
CA PHE A 388 -10.32 14.70 -23.46
C PHE A 388 -11.19 15.15 -24.65
N ALA A 389 -12.50 14.96 -24.59
CA ALA A 389 -13.43 15.39 -25.65
C ALA A 389 -13.40 16.92 -25.84
N PHE A 390 -13.46 17.69 -24.75
CA PHE A 390 -13.37 19.15 -24.80
C PHE A 390 -11.97 19.63 -25.18
N ALA A 391 -10.91 18.95 -24.75
CA ALA A 391 -9.54 19.28 -25.14
C ALA A 391 -9.33 19.13 -26.66
N CYS A 392 -9.85 18.05 -27.26
CA CYS A 392 -9.81 17.85 -28.71
C CYS A 392 -10.60 18.95 -29.45
N GLY A 393 -11.80 19.29 -28.96
CA GLY A 393 -12.64 20.34 -29.56
C GLY A 393 -11.99 21.73 -29.53
N LEU A 394 -11.44 22.13 -28.37
CA LEU A 394 -10.76 23.42 -28.23
C LEU A 394 -9.44 23.47 -29.00
N ASN A 395 -8.63 22.41 -28.97
CA ASN A 395 -7.42 22.33 -29.77
C ASN A 395 -7.74 22.46 -31.26
N GLN A 396 -8.75 21.74 -31.77
CA GLN A 396 -9.17 21.83 -33.16
C GLN A 396 -9.61 23.24 -33.57
N LEU A 397 -10.21 24.01 -32.65
CA LEU A 397 -10.65 25.38 -32.91
C LEU A 397 -9.51 26.40 -32.83
N LEU A 398 -8.57 26.23 -31.90
CA LEU A 398 -7.61 27.26 -31.49
C LEU A 398 -6.16 27.00 -31.92
N TRP A 399 -5.81 25.82 -32.42
CA TRP A 399 -4.42 25.46 -32.77
C TRP A 399 -3.75 26.45 -33.74
N TYR A 400 -4.49 27.01 -34.70
CA TYR A 400 -3.95 27.98 -35.65
C TYR A 400 -3.58 29.31 -34.98
N PHE A 401 -4.43 29.78 -34.06
CA PHE A 401 -4.18 31.03 -33.34
C PHE A 401 -3.09 30.86 -32.27
N SER A 402 -2.98 29.68 -31.66
CA SER A 402 -1.86 29.38 -30.75
C SER A 402 -0.52 29.30 -31.49
N ASP A 403 -0.48 28.83 -32.75
CA ASP A 403 0.73 28.88 -33.57
C ASP A 403 1.14 30.32 -33.92
N LEU A 404 0.19 31.24 -34.11
CA LEU A 404 0.48 32.67 -34.29
C LEU A 404 1.09 33.29 -33.02
N GLU A 405 0.53 33.01 -31.84
CA GLU A 405 1.13 33.43 -30.57
C GLU A 405 2.52 32.84 -30.35
N ARG A 406 2.73 31.58 -30.75
CA ARG A 406 4.04 30.94 -30.68
C ARG A 406 5.07 31.71 -31.51
N LYS A 407 4.75 32.06 -32.76
CA LYS A 407 5.64 32.87 -33.62
C LYS A 407 5.92 34.24 -33.03
N ARG A 408 4.94 34.84 -32.34
CA ARG A 408 5.12 36.11 -31.63
C ARG A 408 6.05 35.96 -30.42
N CYS A 409 5.97 34.87 -29.66
CA CYS A 409 6.89 34.60 -28.56
C CYS A 409 8.34 34.38 -29.05
N TYR A 410 8.52 33.72 -30.19
CA TYR A 410 9.83 33.42 -30.80
C TYR A 410 10.15 34.34 -32.00
N HIS A 411 9.80 35.62 -31.92
CA HIS A 411 10.01 36.55 -33.04
C HIS A 411 11.48 36.93 -33.26
N LEU A 412 12.33 36.73 -32.24
CA LEU A 412 13.76 37.00 -32.31
C LEU A 412 14.48 35.93 -33.14
N ASN A 413 15.49 36.32 -33.93
CA ASN A 413 16.24 35.43 -34.84
C ASN A 413 17.16 34.40 -34.13
N GLY A 414 16.97 34.17 -32.83
CA GLY A 414 17.56 33.08 -32.07
C GLY A 414 16.45 32.35 -31.33
N GLU A 415 16.62 31.06 -31.04
CA GLU A 415 15.62 30.19 -30.40
C GLU A 415 15.16 30.63 -28.98
N ALA A 416 15.52 31.84 -28.55
CA ALA A 416 15.13 32.45 -27.30
C ALA A 416 13.74 33.10 -27.39
N ALA A 417 12.87 32.72 -26.46
CA ALA A 417 11.58 33.35 -26.25
C ALA A 417 11.72 34.78 -25.70
N ASP A 418 10.98 35.75 -26.25
CA ASP A 418 10.97 37.14 -25.77
C ASP A 418 10.07 37.32 -24.54
N TRP A 419 10.54 36.83 -23.39
CA TRP A 419 9.89 37.02 -22.09
C TRP A 419 9.93 38.47 -21.58
N LYS A 420 10.60 39.40 -22.25
CA LYS A 420 10.69 40.79 -21.77
C LYS A 420 9.58 41.64 -22.36
N ASN A 421 9.36 41.53 -23.67
CA ASN A 421 8.38 42.37 -24.37
C ASN A 421 7.04 41.65 -24.62
N GLU A 422 7.03 40.33 -24.80
CA GLU A 422 5.86 39.56 -25.27
C GLU A 422 5.48 38.40 -24.31
N ARG A 423 5.45 38.69 -23.01
CA ARG A 423 5.11 37.71 -21.96
C ARG A 423 3.77 37.03 -22.16
N ASP A 424 2.75 37.79 -22.51
CA ASP A 424 1.39 37.27 -22.66
C ASP A 424 1.30 36.24 -23.78
N ALA A 425 1.96 36.51 -24.92
CA ALA A 425 2.07 35.58 -26.03
C ALA A 425 2.75 34.27 -25.58
N CYS A 426 3.87 34.39 -24.87
CA CYS A 426 4.66 33.27 -24.35
C CYS A 426 3.93 32.38 -23.33
N ILE A 427 2.98 32.94 -22.57
CA ILE A 427 2.14 32.19 -21.64
C ILE A 427 0.95 31.56 -22.38
N LYS A 428 0.29 32.31 -23.26
CA LYS A 428 -0.96 31.91 -23.93
C LYS A 428 -0.76 30.80 -24.95
N TRP A 429 0.34 30.81 -25.72
CA TRP A 429 0.51 29.85 -26.83
C TRP A 429 0.50 28.39 -26.38
N ARG A 430 1.05 28.10 -25.19
CA ARG A 430 1.14 26.72 -24.67
C ARG A 430 -0.24 26.13 -24.48
N GLY A 431 -1.18 26.89 -23.93
CA GLY A 431 -2.46 26.37 -23.47
C GLY A 431 -3.34 25.71 -24.54
N PHE A 432 -3.16 26.05 -25.82
CA PHE A 432 -3.94 25.48 -26.94
C PHE A 432 -3.06 25.00 -28.10
N ALA A 433 -1.77 24.74 -27.87
CA ALA A 433 -0.85 24.31 -28.92
C ALA A 433 -1.09 22.85 -29.36
N ASN A 434 -1.29 21.98 -28.38
CA ASN A 434 -1.47 20.55 -28.56
C ASN A 434 -2.61 20.05 -27.67
N VAL A 435 -3.14 18.87 -28.00
CA VAL A 435 -4.19 18.22 -27.18
C VAL A 435 -3.74 18.03 -25.73
N PHE A 436 -2.49 17.62 -25.50
CA PHE A 436 -1.95 17.41 -24.14
C PHE A 436 -1.89 18.72 -23.31
N GLU A 437 -1.38 19.80 -23.89
CA GLU A 437 -1.34 21.12 -23.22
C GLU A 437 -2.74 21.69 -23.00
N THR A 438 -3.65 21.45 -23.95
CA THR A 438 -5.07 21.83 -23.83
C THR A 438 -5.73 21.06 -22.70
N SER A 439 -5.45 19.75 -22.58
CA SER A 439 -5.90 18.93 -21.44
C SER A 439 -5.36 19.47 -20.10
N GLN A 440 -4.09 19.88 -20.02
CA GLN A 440 -3.52 20.48 -18.82
C GLN A 440 -4.18 21.82 -18.47
N SER A 441 -4.44 22.66 -19.48
CA SER A 441 -5.12 23.94 -19.28
C SER A 441 -6.55 23.75 -18.79
N LEU A 442 -7.32 22.82 -19.38
CA LEU A 442 -8.66 22.47 -18.89
C LEU A 442 -8.66 21.86 -17.49
N PHE A 443 -7.66 21.05 -17.17
CA PHE A 443 -7.47 20.55 -15.80
C PHE A 443 -7.34 21.70 -14.79
N TRP A 444 -6.45 22.66 -15.05
CA TRP A 444 -6.29 23.83 -14.18
C TRP A 444 -7.52 24.75 -14.17
N ALA A 445 -8.28 24.80 -15.27
CA ALA A 445 -9.56 25.50 -15.32
C ALA A 445 -10.60 24.92 -14.35
N SER A 446 -10.52 23.62 -14.04
CA SER A 446 -11.39 22.97 -13.03
C SER A 446 -11.23 23.59 -11.64
N PHE A 447 -10.05 24.15 -11.34
CA PHE A 447 -9.74 24.83 -10.08
C PHE A 447 -9.91 26.36 -10.16
N GLY A 448 -10.40 26.89 -11.29
CA GLY A 448 -10.57 28.33 -11.50
C GLY A 448 -9.27 29.10 -11.77
N LEU A 449 -8.18 28.42 -12.14
CA LEU A 449 -6.87 29.06 -12.40
C LEU A 449 -6.69 29.52 -13.86
N VAL A 450 -7.67 29.29 -14.73
CA VAL A 450 -7.65 29.73 -16.14
C VAL A 450 -8.61 30.88 -16.34
N ASN A 451 -8.07 32.04 -16.73
CA ASN A 451 -8.83 33.26 -16.97
C ASN A 451 -9.42 33.29 -18.39
N LEU A 452 -10.50 34.05 -18.56
CA LEU A 452 -11.12 34.31 -19.88
C LEU A 452 -10.18 35.04 -20.84
N GLU A 453 -9.21 35.79 -20.31
CA GLU A 453 -8.17 36.50 -21.07
C GLU A 453 -7.26 35.55 -21.88
N ASN A 454 -7.16 34.28 -21.48
CA ASN A 454 -6.37 33.29 -22.20
C ASN A 454 -6.99 32.93 -23.56
N PHE A 455 -8.29 33.21 -23.77
CA PHE A 455 -8.98 33.05 -25.05
C PHE A 455 -8.84 34.27 -25.96
N GLU A 456 -8.21 35.35 -25.49
CA GLU A 456 -7.89 36.53 -26.28
C GLU A 456 -6.56 36.34 -27.00
N LEU A 457 -6.63 35.60 -28.10
CA LEU A 457 -5.52 35.30 -28.99
C LEU A 457 -5.46 36.31 -30.15
N THR A 458 -4.26 36.59 -30.63
CA THR A 458 -4.03 37.48 -31.78
C THR A 458 -4.71 36.95 -33.04
N GLY A 459 -5.40 37.85 -33.75
CA GLY A 459 -6.11 37.52 -34.99
C GLY A 459 -7.43 36.76 -34.80
N ILE A 460 -7.87 36.48 -33.56
CA ILE A 460 -9.14 35.82 -33.32
C ILE A 460 -10.32 36.72 -33.71
N LYS A 461 -11.21 36.23 -34.57
CA LYS A 461 -12.44 36.94 -34.95
C LYS A 461 -13.55 36.66 -33.94
N SER A 462 -14.57 37.52 -33.92
CA SER A 462 -15.71 37.40 -32.99
C SER A 462 -16.38 36.03 -33.03
N TYR A 463 -16.51 35.41 -34.21
CA TYR A 463 -17.12 34.10 -34.38
C TYR A 463 -16.34 32.95 -33.70
N THR A 464 -15.04 32.83 -33.98
CA THR A 464 -14.20 31.78 -33.36
C THR A 464 -14.04 32.02 -31.86
N ARG A 465 -13.95 33.29 -31.44
CA ARG A 465 -13.97 33.67 -30.03
C ARG A 465 -15.24 33.22 -29.32
N PHE A 466 -16.40 33.48 -29.92
CA PHE A 466 -17.69 33.06 -29.35
C PHE A 466 -17.75 31.54 -29.14
N TRP A 467 -17.36 30.75 -30.13
CA TRP A 467 -17.35 29.29 -30.01
C TRP A 467 -16.33 28.77 -28.99
N GLY A 468 -15.14 29.39 -28.90
CA GLY A 468 -14.15 29.03 -27.89
C GLY A 468 -14.65 29.28 -26.46
N LEU A 469 -15.25 30.45 -26.23
CA LEU A 469 -15.87 30.79 -24.95
C LEU A 469 -17.09 29.92 -24.63
N LEU A 470 -17.90 29.57 -25.62
CA LEU A 470 -19.06 28.70 -25.45
C LEU A 470 -18.65 27.26 -25.09
N MET A 471 -17.65 26.71 -25.76
CA MET A 471 -17.08 25.39 -25.45
C MET A 471 -16.44 25.37 -24.06
N PHE A 472 -15.70 26.41 -23.69
CA PHE A 472 -15.11 26.53 -22.36
C PHE A 472 -16.17 26.72 -21.26
N GLY A 473 -17.19 27.54 -21.51
CA GLY A 473 -18.30 27.77 -20.59
C GLY A 473 -19.13 26.50 -20.36
N SER A 474 -19.47 25.78 -21.43
CA SER A 474 -20.17 24.50 -21.32
C SER A 474 -19.33 23.43 -20.62
N TYR A 475 -18.02 23.35 -20.89
CA TYR A 475 -17.10 22.51 -20.12
C TYR A 475 -17.15 22.84 -18.62
N SER A 476 -17.07 24.13 -18.27
CA SER A 476 -17.07 24.58 -16.87
C SER A 476 -18.38 24.23 -16.15
N VAL A 477 -19.53 24.38 -16.82
CA VAL A 477 -20.84 23.97 -16.29
C VAL A 477 -20.89 22.46 -16.08
N ILE A 478 -20.53 21.66 -17.07
CA ILE A 478 -20.55 20.20 -16.96
C ILE A 478 -19.60 19.73 -15.85
N ASN A 479 -18.39 20.28 -15.80
CA ASN A 479 -17.37 19.84 -14.86
C ASN A 479 -17.66 20.28 -13.42
N ILE A 480 -17.86 21.59 -13.19
CA ILE A 480 -17.97 22.16 -11.85
C ILE A 480 -19.39 21.98 -11.29
N ILE A 481 -20.43 22.13 -12.10
CA ILE A 481 -21.82 22.06 -11.61
C ILE A 481 -22.36 20.63 -11.65
N VAL A 482 -22.10 19.88 -12.73
CA VAL A 482 -22.67 18.54 -12.86
C VAL A 482 -21.75 17.48 -12.25
N LEU A 483 -20.53 17.33 -12.75
CA LEU A 483 -19.65 16.23 -12.35
C LEU A 483 -19.23 16.32 -10.89
N LEU A 484 -18.82 17.51 -10.41
CA LEU A 484 -18.43 17.68 -9.01
C LEU A 484 -19.57 17.37 -8.04
N ASN A 485 -20.80 17.81 -8.32
CA ASN A 485 -21.96 17.52 -7.47
C ASN A 485 -22.34 16.04 -7.49
N LEU A 486 -22.24 15.37 -8.64
CA LEU A 486 -22.44 13.92 -8.73
C LEU A 486 -21.38 13.15 -7.94
N LEU A 487 -20.11 13.59 -7.97
CA LEU A 487 -19.03 12.98 -7.19
C LEU A 487 -19.30 13.11 -5.69
N ILE A 488 -19.72 14.29 -5.22
CA ILE A 488 -20.09 14.51 -3.82
C ILE A 488 -21.24 13.59 -3.41
N ALA A 489 -22.29 13.49 -4.23
CA ALA A 489 -23.43 12.61 -3.96
C ALA A 489 -23.02 11.13 -3.87
N MET A 490 -22.18 10.67 -4.78
CA MET A 490 -21.67 9.30 -4.79
C MET A 490 -20.79 9.01 -3.57
N MET A 491 -19.88 9.93 -3.21
CA MET A 491 -19.02 9.77 -2.03
C MET A 491 -19.83 9.77 -0.74
N SER A 492 -20.87 10.60 -0.63
CA SER A 492 -21.75 10.65 0.55
C SER A 492 -22.49 9.33 0.78
N ASN A 493 -23.12 8.77 -0.26
CA ASN A 493 -23.78 7.47 -0.18
C ASN A 493 -22.79 6.34 0.14
N THR A 494 -21.63 6.37 -0.51
CA THR A 494 -20.56 5.39 -0.28
C THR A 494 -20.03 5.46 1.16
N TYR A 495 -19.82 6.66 1.70
CA TYR A 495 -19.39 6.88 3.07
C TYR A 495 -20.38 6.28 4.06
N ALA A 496 -21.69 6.54 3.90
CA ALA A 496 -22.73 6.01 4.78
C ALA A 496 -22.71 4.46 4.82
N ILE A 497 -22.64 3.80 3.66
CA ILE A 497 -22.60 2.33 3.57
C ILE A 497 -21.32 1.75 4.24
N ILE A 498 -20.19 2.45 4.11
CA ILE A 498 -18.93 2.02 4.69
C ILE A 498 -18.90 2.25 6.21
N ASP A 499 -19.50 3.34 6.68
CA ASP A 499 -19.51 3.72 8.09
C ASP A 499 -20.22 2.67 8.96
N ASP A 500 -21.34 2.11 8.48
CA ASP A 500 -22.10 1.03 9.14
C ASP A 500 -21.23 -0.18 9.53
N HIS A 501 -20.19 -0.46 8.74
CA HIS A 501 -19.31 -1.63 8.93
C HIS A 501 -17.89 -1.23 9.34
N SER A 502 -17.62 0.06 9.58
CA SER A 502 -16.28 0.62 9.73
C SER A 502 -15.46 -0.03 10.84
N ASP A 503 -16.07 -0.31 12.01
CA ASP A 503 -15.40 -0.97 13.13
C ASP A 503 -14.97 -2.40 12.79
N THR A 504 -15.83 -3.18 12.12
CA THR A 504 -15.49 -4.56 11.73
C THR A 504 -14.35 -4.58 10.70
N GLU A 505 -14.36 -3.62 9.77
CA GLU A 505 -13.34 -3.47 8.74
C GLU A 505 -12.02 -2.99 9.31
N TRP A 506 -12.08 -2.05 10.25
CA TRP A 506 -10.93 -1.57 10.98
C TRP A 506 -10.29 -2.69 11.82
N LYS A 507 -11.07 -3.45 12.59
CA LYS A 507 -10.58 -4.60 13.37
C LYS A 507 -9.94 -5.66 12.46
N PHE A 508 -10.53 -5.93 11.31
CA PHE A 508 -9.96 -6.84 10.32
C PHE A 508 -8.61 -6.33 9.77
N ALA A 509 -8.55 -5.08 9.34
CA ALA A 509 -7.32 -4.46 8.83
C ALA A 509 -6.22 -4.39 9.91
N ARG A 510 -6.58 -4.01 11.13
CA ARG A 510 -5.69 -4.01 12.29
C ARG A 510 -5.16 -5.41 12.61
N THR A 511 -6.01 -6.43 12.54
CA THR A 511 -5.59 -7.81 12.78
C THR A 511 -4.61 -8.27 11.70
N LYS A 512 -4.86 -7.96 10.42
CA LYS A 512 -3.92 -8.23 9.32
C LYS A 512 -2.56 -7.56 9.58
N LEU A 513 -2.56 -6.32 10.08
CA LEU A 513 -1.34 -5.63 10.47
C LEU A 513 -0.63 -6.34 11.64
N TRP A 514 -1.34 -6.73 12.69
CA TRP A 514 -0.76 -7.41 13.84
C TRP A 514 -0.12 -8.75 13.48
N MET A 515 -0.78 -9.53 12.61
CA MET A 515 -0.25 -10.81 12.13
C MET A 515 1.14 -10.69 11.50
N ARG A 516 1.43 -9.60 10.77
CA ARG A 516 2.77 -9.34 10.20
C ARG A 516 3.87 -9.19 11.26
N TYR A 517 3.52 -8.75 12.47
CA TYR A 517 4.46 -8.57 13.57
C TYR A 517 4.50 -9.76 14.54
N PHE A 518 3.53 -10.68 14.48
CA PHE A 518 3.56 -11.93 15.24
C PHE A 518 4.56 -12.93 14.69
N GLU A 519 4.84 -12.88 13.39
CA GLU A 519 5.86 -13.72 12.80
C GLU A 519 7.28 -13.29 13.20
N GLU A 520 8.13 -14.26 13.52
CA GLU A 520 9.55 -14.03 13.82
C GLU A 520 10.38 -13.57 12.59
N ALA A 521 9.78 -13.57 11.40
CA ALA A 521 10.42 -13.07 10.20
C ALA A 521 10.60 -11.53 10.28
N ALA A 522 11.82 -11.05 10.00
CA ALA A 522 12.19 -9.62 9.95
C ALA A 522 11.92 -8.83 11.25
N THR A 523 12.63 -9.17 12.34
CA THR A 523 12.56 -8.48 13.63
C THR A 523 13.22 -7.10 13.66
N LEU A 524 14.14 -6.82 12.74
CA LEU A 524 14.90 -5.58 12.68
C LEU A 524 14.33 -4.63 11.60
N PRO A 525 14.16 -3.33 11.89
CA PRO A 525 13.72 -2.36 10.91
C PRO A 525 14.86 -1.98 9.94
N PRO A 526 14.54 -1.45 8.75
CA PRO A 526 15.50 -0.70 7.95
C PRO A 526 16.12 0.43 8.79
N PRO A 527 17.46 0.66 8.74
CA PRO A 527 18.46 0.06 7.85
C PRO A 527 19.15 -1.18 8.45
N PHE A 528 18.95 -1.46 9.74
CA PHE A 528 19.58 -2.58 10.47
C PHE A 528 19.23 -3.97 9.92
N ASN A 529 18.20 -4.05 9.08
CA ASN A 529 17.77 -5.26 8.39
C ASN A 529 18.74 -5.75 7.29
N ILE A 530 19.69 -4.91 6.84
CA ILE A 530 20.69 -5.29 5.82
C ILE A 530 21.75 -6.22 6.41
N ILE A 531 22.15 -5.97 7.65
CA ILE A 531 23.21 -6.74 8.31
C ILE A 531 22.62 -8.10 8.69
N PRO A 532 23.10 -9.22 8.10
CA PRO A 532 22.59 -10.52 8.45
C PRO A 532 22.90 -10.82 9.91
N THR A 533 21.87 -11.09 10.71
CA THR A 533 22.09 -11.54 12.09
C THR A 533 22.88 -12.85 12.10
N PRO A 534 23.73 -13.11 13.11
CA PRO A 534 24.46 -14.38 13.21
C PRO A 534 23.56 -15.61 13.12
N LYS A 535 22.31 -15.51 13.62
CA LYS A 535 21.27 -16.54 13.48
C LYS A 535 20.87 -16.82 12.03
N MET A 536 20.80 -15.79 11.19
CA MET A 536 20.50 -15.93 9.77
C MET A 536 21.69 -16.51 9.01
N PHE A 537 22.91 -16.10 9.36
CA PHE A 537 24.16 -16.66 8.81
C PHE A 537 24.31 -18.16 9.15
N LEU A 538 24.06 -18.56 10.40
CA LEU A 538 24.01 -19.98 10.81
C LEU A 538 22.90 -20.78 10.10
N LYS A 539 21.78 -20.12 9.74
CA LYS A 539 20.68 -20.73 9.00
C LYS A 539 20.99 -20.89 7.51
N THR A 540 21.70 -19.94 6.90
CA THR A 540 22.12 -19.99 5.48
C THR A 540 23.34 -20.88 5.26
N PHE A 541 24.25 -20.98 6.23
CA PHE A 541 25.40 -21.90 6.20
C PHE A 541 25.07 -23.32 6.71
N GLY A 542 23.79 -23.65 6.92
CA GLY A 542 23.36 -25.02 7.24
C GLY A 542 23.79 -25.56 8.61
N LEU A 543 24.44 -24.77 9.45
CA LEU A 543 24.96 -25.16 10.77
C LEU A 543 23.93 -25.06 11.89
N ARG A 544 22.68 -25.44 11.60
CA ARG A 544 21.71 -25.76 12.63
C ARG A 544 21.31 -27.21 12.39
N GLU A 545 21.70 -28.09 13.31
CA GLU A 545 21.43 -29.53 13.38
C GLU A 545 20.05 -29.96 12.84
N LYS A 546 19.85 -29.94 11.53
CA LYS A 546 18.57 -30.29 10.90
C LYS A 546 18.56 -31.65 10.25
N ASP A 547 19.69 -32.35 10.28
CA ASP A 547 19.78 -33.75 9.86
C ASP A 547 19.93 -34.74 11.01
N LYS A 548 20.21 -34.30 12.25
CA LYS A 548 20.24 -35.19 13.43
C LYS A 548 18.86 -35.45 14.06
N LEU A 549 17.90 -34.52 13.94
CA LEU A 549 16.51 -34.68 14.45
C LEU A 549 15.51 -35.23 13.43
N ARG A 550 15.87 -35.37 12.15
CA ARG A 550 14.99 -35.89 11.09
C ARG A 550 14.70 -37.40 11.24
N LYS A 551 15.31 -38.05 12.23
CA LYS A 551 15.09 -39.44 12.67
C LYS A 551 14.40 -39.55 14.04
N ILE A 552 13.81 -38.49 14.58
CA ILE A 552 12.81 -38.66 15.65
C ILE A 552 11.58 -39.29 14.99
N SER A 553 11.20 -40.48 15.48
CA SER A 553 10.37 -41.46 14.77
C SER A 553 9.09 -40.87 14.17
N ALA A 554 8.78 -41.28 12.92
CA ALA A 554 7.51 -40.96 12.26
C ALA A 554 6.29 -41.35 13.13
N GLU A 555 6.45 -42.36 13.98
CA GLU A 555 5.45 -42.79 14.97
C GLU A 555 5.16 -41.73 16.03
N ARG A 556 6.18 -41.00 16.52
CA ARG A 556 5.97 -39.92 17.49
C ARG A 556 5.22 -38.75 16.87
N ARG A 557 5.55 -38.39 15.62
CA ARG A 557 4.79 -37.39 14.86
C ARG A 557 3.36 -37.81 14.61
N ASN A 558 3.12 -39.06 14.20
CA ASN A 558 1.76 -39.58 13.99
C ASN A 558 0.94 -39.63 15.28
N MET A 559 1.58 -39.93 16.43
CA MET A 559 0.94 -39.88 17.74
C MET A 559 0.59 -38.45 18.14
N GLU A 560 1.55 -37.52 18.00
CA GLU A 560 1.34 -36.10 18.23
C GLU A 560 0.20 -35.57 17.34
N GLU A 561 0.21 -35.87 16.04
CA GLU A 561 -0.84 -35.58 15.04
C GLU A 561 -2.23 -36.04 15.48
N LYS A 562 -2.35 -37.32 15.85
CA LYS A 562 -3.62 -37.89 16.33
C LYS A 562 -4.11 -37.21 17.60
N GLU A 563 -3.21 -36.87 18.51
CA GLU A 563 -3.56 -36.15 19.73
C GLU A 563 -4.04 -34.72 19.42
N ARG A 564 -3.45 -34.04 18.43
CA ARG A 564 -3.91 -32.71 17.97
C ARG A 564 -5.33 -32.77 17.44
N ASP A 565 -5.56 -33.69 16.51
CA ASP A 565 -6.83 -33.82 15.82
C ASP A 565 -7.92 -34.26 16.80
N TYR A 566 -7.57 -35.09 17.78
CA TYR A 566 -8.47 -35.46 18.87
C TYR A 566 -8.84 -34.25 19.74
N ARG A 567 -7.84 -33.46 20.20
CA ARG A 567 -8.10 -32.24 21.00
C ARG A 567 -8.94 -31.24 20.22
N TYR A 568 -8.60 -30.96 18.96
CA TYR A 568 -9.39 -30.07 18.11
C TYR A 568 -10.81 -30.60 17.89
N SER A 569 -10.96 -31.87 17.52
CA SER A 569 -12.27 -32.49 17.31
C SER A 569 -13.13 -32.48 18.58
N SER A 570 -12.53 -32.67 19.76
CA SER A 570 -13.25 -32.58 21.04
C SER A 570 -13.80 -31.18 21.31
N VAL A 571 -13.01 -30.14 21.01
CA VAL A 571 -13.45 -28.74 21.16
C VAL A 571 -14.54 -28.44 20.14
N VAL A 572 -14.37 -28.81 18.87
CA VAL A 572 -15.37 -28.59 17.82
C VAL A 572 -16.69 -29.29 18.14
N ARG A 573 -16.66 -30.55 18.61
CA ARG A 573 -17.87 -31.27 19.04
C ARG A 573 -18.56 -30.67 20.25
N ALA A 574 -17.85 -29.93 21.10
CA ALA A 574 -18.45 -29.23 22.22
C ALA A 574 -19.08 -27.88 21.81
N LEU A 575 -18.64 -27.31 20.68
CA LEU A 575 -19.17 -26.06 20.13
C LEU A 575 -20.39 -26.28 19.23
N VAL A 576 -20.39 -27.38 18.46
CA VAL A 576 -21.53 -27.84 17.65
C VAL A 576 -22.60 -28.40 18.56
#